data_AF-A0A951JXM0-F1
#
_entry.id   AF-A0A951JXM0-F1
#
_cell.length_a   1.000
_cell.length_b   1.000
_cell.length_c   1.000
_cell.angle_alpha   90.00
_cell.angle_beta   90.00
_cell.angle_gamma   90.00
#
_symmetry.space_group_name_H-M   'P 1'
#
loop_
_entity.id
_entity.type
_entity.pdbx_description
1 polymer ?
#
loop_
_entity_poly.entity_id
_entity_poly.type
_entity_poly.pdbx_seq_one_letter_code
_entity_poly.pdbx_strand_id
1 'polypeptide(L)'
;MTDHTTTPIGRLAQWIDQRVGAAKFTRSTLDYVFPKHFSFLFGEIALYSFVVLVGTGIFLALFYTPSEAEVIYAGTYDPLRGVAMTEAYESVVDLSFSVRAGLLFRQTHHWAAIIFLGAIFLHLCRVFFTGAFRRPRELNWITGVTLMVVAIAEGFAGYSLLDDLLSGTGVRIAYSIAESIPVVGTWLAYWIWGGEYPGEGFLSRLFAVHIFLLPAVIAALIGVHLFLVARPHHTQFAGPGKREDNVVGLRLWPSYATLSVGLFFLVAAVLNLMGGFLQINPVWLYGPYDVFVVSSGSQADWYFLWLQGALRLMPGVSLELGPYTVANQFFPAVLYPGVVFALLYLWPFLEARVTGDRGEHHLLDRPRDRPLRTALGAAAIAGFVVLLLAGSDDVFVTTFDWSIVPVRNVERVLFFVLPVLVGLGVWKAARDLSRADPPDRRSAAPASTEPTPADAPAGSSGVAADAVAYRRHEVRHGDSGPTTLVGAIAAVGAAVAVGSLVRRGLRDRSH
;
A
#
# COMPACT_ATOMS: atom_id res chain seq x y z
N MET A 1 9.12 26.99 -49.15
CA MET A 1 7.71 27.34 -49.37
C MET A 1 6.96 26.02 -49.24
N THR A 2 6.35 25.65 -48.12
CA THR A 2 5.44 26.42 -47.25
C THR A 2 5.72 26.18 -45.76
N ASP A 3 5.71 27.27 -45.02
CA ASP A 3 5.84 27.36 -43.57
C ASP A 3 4.57 26.77 -42.93
N HIS A 4 4.66 25.55 -42.40
CA HIS A 4 3.57 24.97 -41.64
C HIS A 4 3.42 25.81 -40.37
N THR A 5 2.26 26.44 -40.21
CA THR A 5 1.85 27.23 -39.05
C THR A 5 1.94 26.41 -37.76
N THR A 6 3.15 26.29 -37.24
CA THR A 6 3.39 25.72 -35.92
C THR A 6 2.83 26.72 -34.92
N THR A 7 1.72 26.32 -34.30
CA THR A 7 1.16 27.03 -33.16
C THR A 7 2.29 27.36 -32.16
N PRO A 8 2.16 28.41 -31.32
CA PRO A 8 3.16 28.71 -30.29
C PRO A 8 3.55 27.46 -29.47
N ILE A 9 2.59 26.56 -29.25
CA ILE A 9 2.76 25.25 -28.61
C ILE A 9 3.64 24.31 -29.45
N GLY A 10 3.41 24.21 -30.77
CA GLY A 10 4.23 23.40 -31.67
C GLY A 10 5.69 23.86 -31.75
N ARG A 11 5.94 25.17 -31.75
CA ARG A 11 7.31 25.73 -31.72
C ARG A 11 8.02 25.43 -30.41
N LEU A 12 7.31 25.56 -29.28
CA LEU A 12 7.85 25.19 -27.96
C LEU A 12 8.17 23.69 -27.87
N ALA A 13 7.27 22.82 -28.36
CA ALA A 13 7.50 21.38 -28.37
C ALA A 13 8.74 21.01 -29.20
N GLN A 14 8.91 21.62 -30.37
CA GLN A 14 10.09 21.40 -31.22
C GLN A 14 11.39 21.93 -30.57
N TRP A 15 11.33 23.08 -29.89
CA TRP A 15 12.46 23.64 -29.14
C TRP A 15 12.91 22.74 -27.98
N ILE A 16 11.95 22.12 -27.28
CA ILE A 16 12.22 21.14 -26.20
C ILE A 16 12.81 19.86 -26.81
N ASP A 17 12.22 19.37 -27.89
CA ASP A 17 12.66 18.13 -28.53
C ASP A 17 14.11 18.24 -29.06
N GLN A 18 14.49 19.37 -29.66
CA GLN A 18 15.86 19.60 -30.11
C GLN A 18 16.91 19.59 -28.99
N ARG A 19 16.52 19.86 -27.74
CA ARG A 19 17.44 19.89 -26.59
C ARG A 19 17.47 18.60 -25.80
N VAL A 20 16.32 17.96 -25.65
CA VAL A 20 16.15 16.81 -24.75
C VAL A 20 16.04 15.51 -25.54
N GLY A 21 15.77 15.56 -26.85
CA GLY A 21 15.51 14.37 -27.67
C GLY A 21 14.28 13.59 -27.20
N ALA A 22 13.34 14.28 -26.55
CA ALA A 22 12.28 13.66 -25.77
C ALA A 22 11.16 13.06 -26.64
N ALA A 23 11.01 13.44 -27.91
CA ALA A 23 9.84 13.06 -28.71
C ALA A 23 9.65 11.55 -28.86
N LYS A 24 10.74 10.79 -29.06
CA LYS A 24 10.66 9.32 -29.21
C LYS A 24 10.20 8.64 -27.91
N PHE A 25 10.74 9.08 -26.78
CA PHE A 25 10.36 8.58 -25.45
C PHE A 25 8.93 8.99 -25.10
N THR A 26 8.57 10.26 -25.33
CA THR A 26 7.24 10.80 -25.09
C THR A 26 6.19 10.05 -25.92
N ARG A 27 6.43 9.83 -27.21
CA ARG A 27 5.50 9.07 -28.06
C ARG A 27 5.33 7.63 -27.57
N SER A 28 6.43 6.94 -27.27
CA SER A 28 6.38 5.57 -26.72
C SER A 28 5.62 5.50 -25.39
N THR A 29 5.71 6.54 -24.56
CA THR A 29 5.00 6.61 -23.29
C THR A 29 3.51 6.87 -23.52
N LEU A 30 3.15 7.84 -24.36
CA LEU A 30 1.76 8.18 -24.67
C LEU A 30 1.00 7.03 -25.37
N ASP A 31 1.69 6.24 -26.19
CA ASP A 31 1.13 5.08 -26.88
C ASP A 31 1.09 3.80 -26.01
N TYR A 32 1.60 3.83 -24.78
CA TYR A 32 1.61 2.67 -23.89
C TYR A 32 0.19 2.17 -23.60
N VAL A 33 -0.05 0.86 -23.70
CA VAL A 33 -1.39 0.26 -23.57
C VAL A 33 -1.59 -0.37 -22.19
N PHE A 34 -2.67 0.02 -21.52
CA PHE A 34 -3.11 -0.54 -20.25
C PHE A 34 -4.33 -1.45 -20.44
N PRO A 35 -4.28 -2.71 -19.96
CA PRO A 35 -5.42 -3.60 -20.03
C PRO A 35 -6.54 -3.14 -19.11
N LYS A 36 -7.80 -3.32 -19.54
CA LYS A 36 -8.98 -2.90 -18.77
C LYS A 36 -9.48 -4.05 -17.89
N HIS A 37 -9.39 -3.87 -16.58
CA HIS A 37 -10.05 -4.72 -15.58
C HIS A 37 -10.15 -3.97 -14.25
N PHE A 38 -11.28 -4.06 -13.53
CA PHE A 38 -11.49 -3.29 -12.29
C PHE A 38 -10.44 -3.60 -11.22
N SER A 39 -10.01 -4.86 -11.10
CA SER A 39 -9.02 -5.28 -10.10
C SER A 39 -7.61 -4.70 -10.34
N PHE A 40 -7.39 -4.03 -11.47
CA PHE A 40 -6.12 -3.37 -11.74
C PHE A 40 -6.03 -2.00 -11.04
N LEU A 41 -7.17 -1.44 -10.65
CA LEU A 41 -7.27 -0.14 -10.00
C LEU A 41 -6.82 -0.16 -8.53
N PHE A 42 -6.73 -1.33 -7.86
CA PHE A 42 -6.29 -1.38 -6.46
C PHE A 42 -4.89 -0.80 -6.25
N GLY A 43 -3.98 -0.99 -7.22
CA GLY A 43 -2.65 -0.39 -7.16
C GLY A 43 -2.68 1.14 -7.35
N GLU A 44 -3.60 1.63 -8.19
CA GLU A 44 -3.82 3.06 -8.39
C GLU A 44 -4.44 3.72 -7.16
N ILE A 45 -5.39 3.05 -6.48
CA ILE A 45 -5.98 3.56 -5.23
C ILE A 45 -4.87 3.73 -4.18
N ALA A 46 -3.98 2.75 -4.03
CA ALA A 46 -2.82 2.88 -3.13
C ALA A 46 -1.93 4.08 -3.52
N LEU A 47 -1.61 4.23 -4.81
CA LEU A 47 -0.81 5.36 -5.29
C LEU A 47 -1.47 6.72 -5.02
N TYR A 48 -2.78 6.85 -5.28
CA TYR A 48 -3.51 8.09 -5.08
C TYR A 48 -3.72 8.42 -3.61
N SER A 49 -3.98 7.42 -2.76
CA SER A 49 -3.98 7.59 -1.30
C SER A 49 -2.62 8.07 -0.80
N PHE A 50 -1.51 7.55 -1.33
CA PHE A 50 -0.16 8.04 -1.00
C PHE A 50 0.04 9.50 -1.40
N VAL A 51 -0.45 9.93 -2.58
CA VAL A 51 -0.39 11.35 -2.97
C VAL A 51 -1.20 12.23 -2.01
N VAL A 52 -2.38 11.78 -1.58
CA VAL A 52 -3.19 12.49 -0.58
C VAL A 52 -2.49 12.53 0.78
N LEU A 53 -1.84 11.44 1.21
CA LEU A 53 -1.03 11.39 2.43
C LEU A 53 0.10 12.41 2.40
N VAL A 54 0.86 12.50 1.30
CA VAL A 54 1.92 13.50 1.17
C VAL A 54 1.35 14.92 1.21
N GLY A 55 0.27 15.19 0.48
CA GLY A 55 -0.33 16.53 0.44
C GLY A 55 -0.90 16.98 1.79
N THR A 56 -1.60 16.10 2.49
CA THR A 56 -2.15 16.37 3.82
C THR A 56 -1.06 16.39 4.89
N GLY A 57 -0.05 15.51 4.81
CA GLY A 57 1.07 15.46 5.74
C GLY A 57 1.92 16.71 5.70
N ILE A 58 2.20 17.25 4.50
CA ILE A 58 2.87 18.55 4.34
C ILE A 58 2.10 19.65 5.08
N PHE A 59 0.76 19.67 4.98
CA PHE A 59 -0.05 20.65 5.69
C PHE A 59 0.05 20.49 7.21
N LEU A 60 -0.08 19.26 7.73
CA LEU A 60 -0.02 18.98 9.17
C LEU A 60 1.36 19.32 9.75
N ALA A 61 2.43 19.04 9.01
CA ALA A 61 3.80 19.33 9.42
C ALA A 61 4.09 20.82 9.64
N LEU A 62 3.30 21.73 9.07
CA LEU A 62 3.45 23.17 9.29
C LEU A 62 2.97 23.64 10.67
N PHE A 63 2.22 22.79 11.38
CA PHE A 63 1.56 23.14 12.65
C PHE A 63 1.90 22.18 13.80
N TYR A 64 2.51 21.04 13.51
CA TYR A 64 2.91 20.06 14.52
C TYR A 64 4.30 20.37 15.08
N THR A 65 4.47 20.24 16.40
CA THR A 65 5.74 20.46 17.09
C THR A 65 6.29 19.13 17.64
N PRO A 66 7.40 18.59 17.11
CA PRO A 66 7.94 17.28 17.53
C PRO A 66 8.79 17.38 18.82
N SER A 67 8.14 17.69 19.96
CA SER A 67 8.83 17.98 21.23
C SER A 67 8.21 17.20 22.39
N GLU A 68 9.08 16.57 23.19
CA GLU A 68 8.74 15.87 24.44
C GLU A 68 8.76 16.81 25.65
N ALA A 69 8.91 18.13 25.44
CA ALA A 69 8.90 19.10 26.54
C ALA A 69 7.51 19.15 27.19
N GLU A 70 7.48 19.07 28.52
CA GLU A 70 6.26 19.15 29.31
C GLU A 70 5.72 20.60 29.36
N VAL A 71 4.45 20.75 29.02
CA VAL A 71 3.70 22.01 29.01
C VAL A 71 2.36 21.84 29.74
N ILE A 72 1.80 22.94 30.22
CA ILE A 72 0.43 22.97 30.76
C ILE A 72 -0.50 23.51 29.69
N TYR A 73 -1.46 22.72 29.25
CA TYR A 73 -2.35 23.12 28.17
C TYR A 73 -3.19 24.33 28.52
N ALA A 74 -3.06 25.38 27.72
CA ALA A 74 -3.80 26.64 27.84
C ALA A 74 -4.68 26.93 26.61
N GLY A 75 -4.85 25.95 25.72
CA GLY A 75 -5.56 26.09 24.45
C GLY A 75 -7.10 26.11 24.56
N THR A 76 -7.76 25.94 23.42
CA THR A 76 -9.20 26.18 23.25
C THR A 76 -10.11 25.04 23.74
N TYR A 77 -9.56 23.86 24.00
CA TYR A 77 -10.33 22.67 24.39
C TYR A 77 -10.49 22.57 25.92
N ASP A 78 -11.63 23.03 26.43
CA ASP A 78 -11.90 23.18 27.86
C ASP A 78 -11.57 21.98 28.75
N PRO A 79 -11.91 20.72 28.38
CA PRO A 79 -11.66 19.57 29.25
C PRO A 79 -10.18 19.29 29.54
N LEU A 80 -9.25 19.77 28.69
CA LEU A 80 -7.81 19.58 28.87
C LEU A 80 -7.11 20.80 29.47
N ARG A 81 -7.80 21.93 29.70
CA ARG A 81 -7.17 23.15 30.22
C ARG A 81 -6.58 22.90 31.62
N GLY A 82 -5.30 23.23 31.79
CA GLY A 82 -4.56 23.02 33.04
C GLY A 82 -3.96 21.61 33.21
N VAL A 83 -4.11 20.73 32.22
CA VAL A 83 -3.51 19.39 32.23
C VAL A 83 -2.08 19.45 31.69
N ALA A 84 -1.16 18.73 32.34
CA ALA A 84 0.22 18.56 31.86
C ALA A 84 0.28 17.57 30.68
N MET A 85 1.06 17.89 29.66
CA MET A 85 1.23 17.09 28.46
C MET A 85 2.52 17.47 27.74
N THR A 86 2.96 16.64 26.79
CA THR A 86 4.03 17.03 25.87
C THR A 86 3.55 18.14 24.92
N GLU A 87 4.49 19.00 24.51
CA GLU A 87 4.29 20.02 23.48
C GLU A 87 3.85 19.39 22.15
N ALA A 88 4.28 18.15 21.87
CA ALA A 88 3.77 17.35 20.75
C ALA A 88 2.26 17.14 20.83
N TYR A 89 1.75 16.61 21.95
CA TYR A 89 0.32 16.38 22.12
C TYR A 89 -0.48 17.70 22.14
N GLU A 90 0.03 18.75 22.79
CA GLU A 90 -0.56 20.10 22.73
C GLU A 90 -0.76 20.56 21.28
N SER A 91 0.28 20.49 20.45
CA SER A 91 0.21 20.92 19.06
C SER A 91 -0.83 20.15 18.25
N VAL A 92 -1.06 18.87 18.56
CA VAL A 92 -2.09 18.04 17.90
C VAL A 92 -3.50 18.44 18.34
N VAL A 93 -3.70 18.78 19.62
CA VAL A 93 -4.99 19.28 20.12
C VAL A 93 -5.29 20.65 19.49
N ASP A 94 -4.30 21.54 19.41
CA ASP A 94 -4.46 22.83 18.74
C ASP A 94 -4.69 22.68 17.23
N LEU A 95 -4.02 21.74 16.58
CA LEU A 95 -4.31 21.39 15.19
C LEU A 95 -5.77 20.96 15.00
N SER A 96 -6.37 20.33 16.01
CA SER A 96 -7.75 19.88 15.98
C SER A 96 -8.76 21.01 16.13
N PHE A 97 -8.48 21.99 17.01
CA PHE A 97 -9.49 22.98 17.41
C PHE A 97 -9.16 24.42 17.05
N SER A 98 -7.87 24.76 16.96
CA SER A 98 -7.37 26.12 16.78
C SER A 98 -7.01 26.43 15.32
N VAL A 99 -6.63 25.42 14.53
CA VAL A 99 -6.30 25.57 13.10
C VAL A 99 -7.53 25.40 12.21
N ARG A 100 -7.82 26.38 11.34
CA ARG A 100 -8.94 26.28 10.39
C ARG A 100 -8.76 25.07 9.47
N ALA A 101 -9.77 24.20 9.47
CA ALA A 101 -9.76 22.90 8.78
C ALA A 101 -8.68 21.92 9.24
N GLY A 102 -7.97 22.18 10.35
CA GLY A 102 -6.91 21.31 10.83
C GLY A 102 -7.42 19.92 11.21
N LEU A 103 -8.59 19.83 11.88
CA LEU A 103 -9.23 18.55 12.15
C LEU A 103 -9.56 17.76 10.88
N LEU A 104 -10.13 18.41 9.86
CA LEU A 104 -10.46 17.77 8.58
C LEU A 104 -9.21 17.20 7.92
N PHE A 105 -8.11 17.96 7.88
CA PHE A 105 -6.85 17.49 7.32
C PHE A 105 -6.28 16.33 8.12
N ARG A 106 -6.33 16.37 9.47
CA ARG A 106 -5.85 15.26 10.31
C ARG A 106 -6.66 13.99 10.08
N GLN A 107 -7.99 14.10 10.06
CA GLN A 107 -8.87 12.96 9.82
C GLN A 107 -8.73 12.42 8.41
N THR A 108 -8.62 13.29 7.40
CA THR A 108 -8.36 12.89 6.01
C THR A 108 -7.01 12.18 5.89
N HIS A 109 -5.96 12.68 6.55
CA HIS A 109 -4.64 12.05 6.56
C HIS A 109 -4.69 10.65 7.17
N HIS A 110 -5.33 10.50 8.33
CA HIS A 110 -5.45 9.19 8.98
C HIS A 110 -6.31 8.23 8.17
N TRP A 111 -7.46 8.65 7.62
CA TRP A 111 -8.24 7.83 6.69
C TRP A 111 -7.47 7.47 5.41
N ALA A 112 -6.67 8.39 4.88
CA ALA A 112 -5.81 8.10 3.74
C ALA A 112 -4.79 7.01 4.08
N ALA A 113 -4.25 6.97 5.30
CA ALA A 113 -3.37 5.89 5.76
C ALA A 113 -4.11 4.54 5.85
N ILE A 114 -5.33 4.53 6.41
CA ILE A 114 -6.18 3.34 6.48
C ILE A 114 -6.45 2.78 5.08
N ILE A 115 -6.89 3.63 4.14
CA ILE A 115 -7.22 3.22 2.77
C ILE A 115 -5.95 2.88 1.98
N PHE A 116 -4.83 3.56 2.20
CA PHE A 116 -3.55 3.25 1.57
C PHE A 116 -3.13 1.81 1.87
N LEU A 117 -3.03 1.45 3.16
CA LEU A 117 -2.68 0.09 3.59
C LEU A 117 -3.74 -0.93 3.13
N GLY A 118 -5.02 -0.55 3.16
CA GLY A 118 -6.12 -1.42 2.72
C GLY A 118 -6.04 -1.73 1.23
N ALA A 119 -5.72 -0.72 0.41
CA ALA A 119 -5.51 -0.86 -1.01
C ALA A 119 -4.26 -1.70 -1.33
N ILE A 120 -3.15 -1.54 -0.60
CA ILE A 120 -1.98 -2.42 -0.74
C ILE A 120 -2.37 -3.86 -0.41
N PHE A 121 -3.13 -4.12 0.66
CA PHE A 121 -3.55 -5.47 1.03
C PHE A 121 -4.45 -6.11 -0.05
N LEU A 122 -5.43 -5.37 -0.57
CA LEU A 122 -6.27 -5.83 -1.68
C LEU A 122 -5.47 -6.04 -2.96
N HIS A 123 -4.49 -5.18 -3.23
CA HIS A 123 -3.59 -5.32 -4.37
C HIS A 123 -2.70 -6.56 -4.24
N LEU A 124 -2.14 -6.82 -3.06
CA LEU A 124 -1.38 -8.04 -2.74
C LEU A 124 -2.23 -9.28 -2.97
N CYS A 125 -3.47 -9.30 -2.45
CA CYS A 125 -4.42 -10.38 -2.67
C CYS A 125 -4.68 -10.59 -4.17
N ARG A 126 -4.94 -9.52 -4.92
CA ARG A 126 -5.14 -9.59 -6.38
C ARG A 126 -3.93 -10.22 -7.05
N VAL A 127 -2.73 -9.76 -6.76
CA VAL A 127 -1.49 -10.24 -7.40
C VAL A 127 -1.24 -11.71 -7.04
N PHE A 128 -1.47 -12.09 -5.79
CA PHE A 128 -1.34 -13.46 -5.30
C PHE A 128 -2.34 -14.42 -5.97
N PHE A 129 -3.64 -14.14 -5.90
CA PHE A 129 -4.66 -15.07 -6.42
C PHE A 129 -4.60 -15.21 -7.94
N THR A 130 -4.25 -14.13 -8.65
CA THR A 130 -4.15 -14.14 -10.13
C THR A 130 -2.80 -14.64 -10.66
N GLY A 131 -1.83 -14.92 -9.78
CA GLY A 131 -0.50 -15.41 -10.18
C GLY A 131 0.34 -14.35 -10.92
N ALA A 132 0.08 -13.06 -10.67
CA ALA A 132 0.74 -11.94 -11.36
C ALA A 132 2.20 -11.70 -10.91
N PHE A 133 2.66 -12.43 -9.89
CA PHE A 133 4.05 -12.44 -9.41
C PHE A 133 4.95 -13.42 -10.16
N ARG A 134 4.38 -14.33 -10.95
CA ARG A 134 5.15 -15.32 -11.72
C ARG A 134 6.08 -14.63 -12.72
N ARG A 135 7.06 -15.38 -13.21
CA ARG A 135 8.04 -14.91 -14.18
C ARG A 135 7.39 -14.10 -15.30
N PRO A 136 7.90 -12.89 -15.64
CA PRO A 136 9.14 -12.25 -15.19
C PRO A 136 8.95 -11.20 -14.06
N ARG A 137 7.94 -11.34 -13.18
CA ARG A 137 7.55 -10.30 -12.22
C ARG A 137 7.92 -10.60 -10.76
N GLU A 138 8.85 -11.52 -10.53
CA GLU A 138 9.30 -11.88 -9.18
C GLU A 138 9.94 -10.69 -8.46
N LEU A 139 10.76 -9.90 -9.16
CA LEU A 139 11.32 -8.67 -8.60
C LEU A 139 10.25 -7.63 -8.28
N ASN A 140 9.19 -7.55 -9.10
CA ASN A 140 8.08 -6.65 -8.84
C ASN A 140 7.27 -7.07 -7.61
N TRP A 141 7.16 -8.37 -7.37
CA TRP A 141 6.58 -8.91 -6.15
C TRP A 141 7.42 -8.54 -4.92
N ILE A 142 8.74 -8.76 -4.97
CA ILE A 142 9.65 -8.40 -3.87
C ILE A 142 9.55 -6.90 -3.56
N THR A 143 9.57 -6.02 -4.57
CA THR A 143 9.42 -4.58 -4.33
C THR A 143 8.05 -4.23 -3.75
N GLY A 144 6.97 -4.91 -4.17
CA GLY A 144 5.63 -4.74 -3.60
C GLY A 144 5.51 -5.19 -2.15
N VAL A 145 6.12 -6.33 -1.79
CA VAL A 145 6.17 -6.80 -0.38
C VAL A 145 7.01 -5.84 0.47
N THR A 146 8.13 -5.33 -0.05
CA THR A 146 8.92 -4.30 0.64
C THR A 146 8.13 -3.00 0.82
N LEU A 147 7.38 -2.56 -0.19
CA LEU A 147 6.48 -1.40 -0.05
C LEU A 147 5.46 -1.60 1.07
N MET A 148 4.88 -2.80 1.19
CA MET A 148 3.97 -3.13 2.29
C MET A 148 4.66 -2.99 3.66
N VAL A 149 5.86 -3.57 3.83
CA VAL A 149 6.60 -3.51 5.09
C VAL A 149 6.93 -2.06 5.48
N VAL A 150 7.42 -1.27 4.53
CA VAL A 150 7.75 0.15 4.77
C VAL A 150 6.48 0.95 5.03
N ALA A 151 5.37 0.68 4.35
CA ALA A 151 4.10 1.36 4.58
C ALA A 151 3.48 1.03 5.95
N ILE A 152 3.63 -0.21 6.44
CA ILE A 152 3.24 -0.59 7.80
C ILE A 152 4.08 0.15 8.84
N ALA A 153 5.41 0.19 8.65
CA ALA A 153 6.31 0.95 9.53
C ALA A 153 5.99 2.46 9.53
N GLU A 154 5.65 3.01 8.37
CA GLU A 154 5.27 4.40 8.20
C GLU A 154 3.94 4.74 8.88
N GLY A 155 2.94 3.86 8.77
CA GLY A 155 1.67 4.01 9.50
C GLY A 155 1.87 3.99 11.01
N PHE A 156 2.74 3.11 11.52
CA PHE A 156 3.12 3.10 12.94
C PHE A 156 3.79 4.39 13.37
N ALA A 157 4.76 4.88 12.58
CA ALA A 157 5.49 6.10 12.89
C ALA A 157 4.54 7.30 12.99
N GLY A 158 3.64 7.49 12.02
CA GLY A 158 2.68 8.59 12.03
C GLY A 158 1.70 8.54 13.19
N TYR A 159 1.15 7.36 13.49
CA TYR A 159 0.25 7.16 14.64
C TYR A 159 0.94 7.46 15.98
N SER A 160 2.23 7.14 16.09
CA SER A 160 3.02 7.31 17.31
C SER A 160 3.45 8.76 17.58
N LEU A 161 3.36 9.66 16.60
CA LEU A 161 3.71 11.08 16.78
C LEU A 161 2.68 11.86 17.60
N LEU A 162 1.49 11.31 17.82
CA LEU A 162 0.40 12.01 18.49
C LEU A 162 0.67 12.20 19.98
N ASP A 163 1.39 11.25 20.59
CA ASP A 163 1.69 11.19 22.03
C ASP A 163 0.43 11.28 22.93
N ASP A 164 -0.66 10.72 22.42
CA ASP A 164 -1.88 10.47 23.19
C ASP A 164 -1.78 9.14 23.95
N LEU A 165 -2.64 8.94 24.95
CA LEU A 165 -2.59 7.74 25.79
C LEU A 165 -2.61 6.43 25.00
N LEU A 166 -3.37 6.37 23.90
CA LEU A 166 -3.47 5.20 23.04
C LEU A 166 -2.16 4.96 22.26
N SER A 167 -1.65 6.01 21.62
CA SER A 167 -0.43 5.91 20.81
C SER A 167 0.81 5.64 21.66
N GLY A 168 0.97 6.32 22.79
CA GLY A 168 2.09 6.09 23.72
C GLY A 168 2.10 4.66 24.29
N THR A 169 0.93 4.08 24.59
CA THR A 169 0.83 2.66 24.97
C THR A 169 1.31 1.74 23.84
N GLY A 170 0.96 2.06 22.58
CA GLY A 170 1.48 1.37 21.40
C GLY A 170 3.01 1.45 21.27
N VAL A 171 3.59 2.63 21.49
CA VAL A 171 5.05 2.84 21.50
C VAL A 171 5.72 2.04 22.61
N ARG A 172 5.12 1.97 23.81
CA ARG A 172 5.63 1.12 24.90
C ARG A 172 5.64 -0.36 24.55
N ILE A 173 4.61 -0.84 23.85
CA ILE A 173 4.57 -2.22 23.32
C ILE A 173 5.70 -2.42 22.31
N ALA A 174 5.93 -1.47 21.40
CA ALA A 174 7.02 -1.54 20.42
C ALA A 174 8.40 -1.58 21.08
N TYR A 175 8.63 -0.78 22.14
CA TYR A 175 9.85 -0.85 22.96
C TYR A 175 10.06 -2.27 23.52
N SER A 176 9.02 -2.85 24.10
CA SER A 176 9.06 -4.20 24.69
C SER A 176 9.31 -5.29 23.62
N ILE A 177 8.78 -5.12 22.41
CA ILE A 177 9.04 -6.01 21.28
C ILE A 177 10.50 -5.90 20.84
N ALA A 178 11.05 -4.69 20.75
CA ALA A 178 12.46 -4.47 20.39
C ALA A 178 13.40 -5.14 21.41
N GLU A 179 13.14 -4.98 22.71
CA GLU A 179 13.91 -5.64 23.78
C GLU A 179 13.83 -7.17 23.72
N SER A 180 12.71 -7.72 23.23
CA SER A 180 12.53 -9.17 23.14
C SER A 180 13.43 -9.86 22.12
N ILE A 181 14.07 -9.11 21.21
CA ILE A 181 14.95 -9.66 20.19
C ILE A 181 16.22 -10.21 20.86
N PRO A 182 16.50 -11.52 20.75
CA PRO A 182 17.69 -12.10 21.35
C PRO A 182 18.97 -11.44 20.82
N VAL A 183 20.01 -11.40 21.66
CA VAL A 183 21.35 -10.87 21.36
C VAL A 183 21.43 -9.35 21.22
N VAL A 184 20.56 -8.72 20.43
CA VAL A 184 20.66 -7.29 20.07
C VAL A 184 19.53 -6.40 20.57
N GLY A 185 18.47 -6.97 21.16
CA GLY A 185 17.23 -6.26 21.46
C GLY A 185 17.38 -5.04 22.36
N THR A 186 18.07 -5.18 23.50
CA THR A 186 18.30 -4.06 24.43
C THR A 186 19.11 -2.93 23.79
N TRP A 187 20.15 -3.27 23.01
CA TRP A 187 20.95 -2.29 22.27
C TRP A 187 20.11 -1.55 21.22
N LEU A 188 19.25 -2.27 20.50
CA LEU A 188 18.36 -1.70 19.51
C LEU A 188 17.34 -0.75 20.16
N ALA A 189 16.70 -1.17 21.26
CA ALA A 189 15.74 -0.36 21.98
C ALA A 189 16.39 0.94 22.51
N TYR A 190 17.56 0.85 23.14
CA TYR A 190 18.31 2.01 23.63
C TYR A 190 18.74 2.94 22.49
N TRP A 191 19.11 2.41 21.33
CA TRP A 191 19.50 3.24 20.19
C TRP A 191 18.32 4.00 19.57
N ILE A 192 17.14 3.36 19.49
CA ILE A 192 15.94 3.98 18.93
C ILE A 192 15.35 5.02 19.90
N TRP A 193 15.19 4.67 21.18
CA TRP A 193 14.57 5.55 22.20
C TRP A 193 15.55 6.49 22.90
N GLY A 194 16.86 6.27 22.78
CA GLY A 194 17.87 7.11 23.43
C GLY A 194 18.08 6.79 24.92
N GLY A 195 17.60 5.64 25.40
CA GLY A 195 17.76 5.21 26.79
C GLY A 195 16.67 4.25 27.25
N GLU A 196 16.44 4.21 28.56
CA GLU A 196 15.26 3.58 29.16
C GLU A 196 14.00 4.34 28.74
N TYR A 197 12.93 3.61 28.46
CA TYR A 197 11.64 4.19 28.08
C TYR A 197 11.09 5.14 29.18
N PRO A 198 10.51 6.31 28.82
CA PRO A 198 10.15 6.78 27.47
C PRO A 198 11.31 7.31 26.62
N GLY A 199 12.51 7.43 27.19
CA GLY A 199 13.72 7.89 26.48
C GLY A 199 13.71 9.40 26.21
N GLU A 200 14.76 9.88 25.56
CA GLU A 200 14.90 11.29 25.16
C GLU A 200 15.09 11.42 23.63
N GLY A 201 14.33 12.34 23.05
CA GLY A 201 14.38 12.69 21.63
C GLY A 201 13.85 11.60 20.71
N PHE A 202 13.03 10.68 21.22
CA PHE A 202 12.39 9.65 20.41
C PHE A 202 11.41 10.28 19.41
N LEU A 203 10.52 11.17 19.86
CA LEU A 203 9.53 11.83 19.00
C LEU A 203 10.17 12.68 17.91
N SER A 204 11.24 13.42 18.22
CA SER A 204 11.93 14.24 17.23
C SER A 204 12.62 13.42 16.14
N ARG A 205 13.25 12.29 16.52
CA ARG A 205 13.79 11.32 15.55
C ARG A 205 12.68 10.66 14.74
N LEU A 206 11.60 10.25 15.40
CA LEU A 206 10.46 9.61 14.75
C LEU A 206 9.80 10.54 13.73
N PHE A 207 9.69 11.83 14.04
CA PHE A 207 9.18 12.86 13.14
C PHE A 207 10.03 12.98 11.88
N ALA A 208 11.35 13.02 12.03
CA ALA A 208 12.28 13.05 10.89
C ALA A 208 12.17 11.78 10.02
N VAL A 209 12.00 10.61 10.66
CA VAL A 209 11.82 9.33 9.97
C VAL A 209 10.49 9.29 9.21
N HIS A 210 9.40 9.71 9.86
CA HIS A 210 8.04 9.68 9.32
C HIS A 210 7.83 10.68 8.18
N ILE A 211 8.37 11.89 8.27
CA ILE A 211 8.08 12.92 7.25
C ILE A 211 9.04 12.85 6.07
N PHE A 212 10.31 12.53 6.32
CA PHE A 212 11.35 12.57 5.28
C PHE A 212 11.77 11.18 4.84
N LEU A 213 12.29 10.36 5.74
CA LEU A 213 13.00 9.13 5.36
C LEU A 213 12.06 8.09 4.75
N LEU A 214 11.01 7.70 5.47
CA LEU A 214 10.10 6.64 5.04
C LEU A 214 9.27 7.05 3.81
N PRO A 215 8.67 8.25 3.72
CA PRO A 215 7.99 8.69 2.50
C PRO A 215 8.92 8.76 1.28
N ALA A 216 10.16 9.22 1.44
CA ALA A 216 11.13 9.24 0.34
C ALA A 216 11.47 7.81 -0.13
N VAL A 217 11.66 6.87 0.81
CA VAL A 217 11.87 5.46 0.50
C VAL A 217 10.66 4.86 -0.20
N ILE A 218 9.44 5.13 0.28
CA ILE A 218 8.20 4.69 -0.36
C ILE A 218 8.09 5.26 -1.78
N ALA A 219 8.33 6.56 -1.97
CA ALA A 219 8.28 7.20 -3.29
C ALA A 219 9.32 6.59 -4.26
N ALA A 220 10.54 6.35 -3.80
CA ALA A 220 11.58 5.70 -4.59
C ALA A 220 11.19 4.26 -4.97
N LEU A 221 10.69 3.48 -4.00
CA LEU A 221 10.22 2.12 -4.22
C LEU A 221 9.00 2.08 -5.16
N ILE A 222 8.07 3.02 -5.07
CA ILE A 222 6.95 3.18 -6.02
C ILE A 222 7.51 3.42 -7.43
N GLY A 223 8.51 4.30 -7.59
CA GLY A 223 9.16 4.55 -8.87
C GLY A 223 9.77 3.28 -9.47
N VAL A 224 10.50 2.51 -8.67
CA VAL A 224 11.06 1.20 -9.08
C VAL A 224 9.95 0.20 -9.39
N HIS A 225 8.91 0.13 -8.58
CA HIS A 225 7.79 -0.79 -8.74
C HIS A 225 7.01 -0.50 -10.04
N LEU A 226 6.66 0.75 -10.31
CA LEU A 226 5.99 1.15 -11.55
C LEU A 226 6.88 0.92 -12.78
N PHE A 227 8.19 1.14 -12.67
CA PHE A 227 9.13 0.79 -13.73
C PHE A 227 9.13 -0.71 -14.03
N LEU A 228 9.14 -1.56 -13.00
CA LEU A 228 9.06 -3.02 -13.14
C LEU A 228 7.70 -3.52 -13.64
N VAL A 229 6.62 -2.74 -13.46
CA VAL A 229 5.33 -3.00 -14.10
C VAL A 229 5.37 -2.62 -15.59
N ALA A 230 5.96 -1.48 -15.92
CA ALA A 230 5.99 -0.95 -17.28
C ALA A 230 6.91 -1.76 -18.21
N ARG A 231 8.08 -2.19 -17.72
CA ARG A 231 9.11 -2.86 -18.53
C ARG A 231 8.62 -4.16 -19.21
N PRO A 232 8.02 -5.14 -18.53
CA PRO A 232 7.45 -6.34 -19.16
C PRO A 232 6.01 -6.11 -19.67
N HIS A 233 5.50 -4.87 -19.64
CA HIS A 233 4.10 -4.51 -19.75
C HIS A 233 3.19 -5.14 -18.66
N HIS A 234 2.03 -4.53 -18.45
CA HIS A 234 1.04 -5.00 -17.46
C HIS A 234 0.42 -6.35 -17.88
N THR A 235 0.16 -7.24 -16.92
CA THR A 235 -0.53 -8.52 -17.13
C THR A 235 -1.99 -8.36 -17.55
N GLN A 236 -2.59 -9.36 -18.19
CA GLN A 236 -4.01 -9.34 -18.55
C GLN A 236 -4.68 -10.69 -18.31
N PHE A 237 -5.99 -10.70 -18.00
CA PHE A 237 -6.74 -11.96 -17.98
C PHE A 237 -6.89 -12.52 -19.40
N ALA A 238 -6.83 -13.84 -19.54
CA ALA A 238 -7.15 -14.53 -20.79
C ALA A 238 -8.56 -14.19 -21.29
N GLY A 239 -8.70 -14.04 -22.61
CA GLY A 239 -9.95 -13.70 -23.27
C GLY A 239 -9.76 -13.44 -24.77
N PRO A 240 -10.83 -13.06 -25.50
CA PRO A 240 -10.77 -12.86 -26.94
C PRO A 240 -9.67 -11.86 -27.34
N GLY A 241 -8.82 -12.26 -28.29
CA GLY A 241 -7.72 -11.43 -28.81
C GLY A 241 -6.54 -11.22 -27.85
N LYS A 242 -6.56 -11.81 -26.65
CA LYS A 242 -5.49 -11.69 -25.64
C LYS A 242 -4.61 -12.93 -25.65
N ARG A 243 -3.31 -12.71 -25.80
CA ARG A 243 -2.26 -13.73 -25.88
C ARG A 243 -1.11 -13.36 -24.94
N GLU A 244 -0.17 -14.29 -24.78
CA GLU A 244 1.06 -14.05 -24.01
C GLU A 244 1.93 -12.94 -24.62
N ASP A 245 1.92 -12.82 -25.96
CA ASP A 245 2.77 -11.91 -26.73
C ASP A 245 2.19 -10.51 -26.93
N ASN A 246 1.00 -10.22 -26.39
CA ASN A 246 0.32 -8.95 -26.61
C ASN A 246 -0.30 -8.36 -25.34
N VAL A 247 -0.73 -7.11 -25.45
CA VAL A 247 -1.58 -6.44 -24.44
C VAL A 247 -2.74 -5.78 -25.16
N VAL A 248 -3.95 -6.03 -24.69
CA VAL A 248 -5.19 -5.46 -25.25
C VAL A 248 -5.82 -4.52 -24.23
N GLY A 249 -6.00 -3.26 -24.61
CA GLY A 249 -6.63 -2.28 -23.73
C GLY A 249 -6.63 -0.86 -24.27
N LEU A 250 -6.59 0.11 -23.35
CA LEU A 250 -6.64 1.54 -23.66
C LEU A 250 -5.22 2.10 -23.73
N ARG A 251 -4.99 3.03 -24.67
CA ARG A 251 -3.74 3.81 -24.69
C ARG A 251 -3.68 4.76 -23.50
N LEU A 252 -2.46 5.05 -23.03
CA LEU A 252 -2.20 5.99 -21.94
C LEU A 252 -2.84 7.33 -22.27
N TRP A 253 -2.53 7.90 -23.43
CA TRP A 253 -3.13 9.15 -23.87
C TRP A 253 -4.08 8.95 -25.07
N PRO A 254 -5.27 9.57 -25.08
CA PRO A 254 -5.88 10.38 -24.00
C PRO A 254 -6.72 9.57 -23.01
N SER A 255 -7.08 8.33 -23.37
CA SER A 255 -8.18 7.59 -22.72
C SER A 255 -7.86 7.17 -21.29
N TYR A 256 -6.79 6.41 -21.06
CA TYR A 256 -6.49 5.90 -19.73
C TYR A 256 -6.09 7.04 -18.77
N ALA A 257 -5.33 8.03 -19.22
CA ALA A 257 -4.97 9.21 -18.43
C ALA A 257 -6.20 9.95 -17.90
N THR A 258 -7.25 10.13 -18.73
CA THR A 258 -8.49 10.78 -18.29
C THR A 258 -9.19 9.98 -17.20
N LEU A 259 -9.25 8.65 -17.33
CA LEU A 259 -9.86 7.76 -16.32
C LEU A 259 -9.05 7.72 -15.02
N SER A 260 -7.72 7.66 -15.12
CA SER A 260 -6.78 7.66 -14.00
C SER A 260 -6.85 8.96 -13.21
N VAL A 261 -6.87 10.12 -13.89
CA VAL A 261 -7.08 11.44 -13.24
C VAL A 261 -8.46 11.53 -12.60
N GLY A 262 -9.51 11.05 -13.27
CA GLY A 262 -10.85 10.98 -12.68
C GLY A 262 -10.90 10.12 -11.42
N LEU A 263 -10.23 8.96 -11.42
CA LEU A 263 -10.11 8.10 -10.25
C LEU A 263 -9.33 8.78 -9.12
N PHE A 264 -8.26 9.51 -9.42
CA PHE A 264 -7.53 10.29 -8.41
C PHE A 264 -8.45 11.29 -7.69
N PHE A 265 -9.21 12.09 -8.43
CA PHE A 265 -10.14 13.05 -7.82
C PHE A 265 -11.27 12.35 -7.05
N LEU A 266 -11.74 11.19 -7.53
CA LEU A 266 -12.73 10.39 -6.81
C LEU A 266 -12.17 9.87 -5.49
N VAL A 267 -10.96 9.30 -5.49
CA VAL A 267 -10.28 8.83 -4.27
C VAL A 267 -10.08 9.99 -3.30
N ALA A 268 -9.55 11.12 -3.76
CA ALA A 268 -9.37 12.30 -2.93
C ALA A 268 -10.70 12.82 -2.36
N ALA A 269 -11.77 12.85 -3.16
CA ALA A 269 -13.10 13.25 -2.70
C ALA A 269 -13.64 12.31 -1.64
N VAL A 270 -13.57 10.99 -1.86
CA VAL A 270 -14.00 9.99 -0.87
C VAL A 270 -13.22 10.13 0.43
N LEU A 271 -11.90 10.29 0.37
CA LEU A 271 -11.06 10.47 1.56
C LEU A 271 -11.41 11.74 2.34
N ASN A 272 -11.68 12.86 1.65
CA ASN A 272 -12.11 14.10 2.31
C ASN A 272 -13.53 13.97 2.90
N LEU A 273 -14.44 13.27 2.21
CA LEU A 273 -15.78 12.99 2.74
C LEU A 273 -15.69 12.11 3.99
N MET A 274 -14.86 11.06 3.98
CA MET A 274 -14.60 10.25 5.16
C MET A 274 -13.98 11.09 6.28
N GLY A 275 -12.98 11.93 5.97
CA GLY A 275 -12.38 12.85 6.92
C GLY A 275 -13.33 13.92 7.48
N GLY A 276 -14.41 14.26 6.78
CA GLY A 276 -15.40 15.22 7.27
C GLY A 276 -16.58 14.58 8.01
N PHE A 277 -17.00 13.38 7.62
CA PHE A 277 -18.22 12.74 8.14
C PHE A 277 -17.95 11.57 9.10
N LEU A 278 -16.77 10.96 9.05
CA LEU A 278 -16.41 9.81 9.86
C LEU A 278 -15.27 10.19 10.79
N GLN A 279 -15.60 10.47 12.05
CA GLN A 279 -14.60 10.80 13.05
C GLN A 279 -13.63 9.64 13.24
N ILE A 280 -12.33 9.94 13.15
CA ILE A 280 -11.25 8.99 13.41
C ILE A 280 -10.22 9.64 14.34
N ASN A 281 -9.62 8.83 15.20
CA ASN A 281 -8.56 9.22 16.14
C ASN A 281 -8.87 10.54 16.91
N PRO A 282 -9.93 10.60 17.72
CA PRO A 282 -10.26 11.77 18.53
C PRO A 282 -9.35 11.88 19.77
N VAL A 283 -8.09 12.28 19.57
CA VAL A 283 -7.04 12.29 20.61
C VAL A 283 -7.43 13.01 21.90
N TRP A 284 -8.26 14.04 21.80
CA TRP A 284 -8.73 14.84 22.94
C TRP A 284 -9.66 14.05 23.89
N LEU A 285 -10.19 12.90 23.46
CA LEU A 285 -10.95 11.97 24.31
C LEU A 285 -10.05 10.99 25.05
N TYR A 286 -8.83 10.75 24.56
CA TYR A 286 -7.90 9.80 25.16
C TYR A 286 -7.04 10.45 26.25
N GLY A 287 -6.75 11.75 26.09
CA GLY A 287 -5.83 12.48 26.95
C GLY A 287 -4.37 12.28 26.56
N PRO A 288 -3.46 13.05 27.19
CA PRO A 288 -2.03 12.91 26.97
C PRO A 288 -1.52 11.55 27.46
N TYR A 289 -0.38 11.11 26.92
CA TYR A 289 0.27 9.90 27.38
C TYR A 289 0.80 10.06 28.82
N ASP A 290 0.51 9.06 29.66
CA ASP A 290 1.06 8.90 31.00
C ASP A 290 1.50 7.45 31.17
N VAL A 291 2.76 7.24 31.57
CA VAL A 291 3.36 5.92 31.74
C VAL A 291 2.69 5.07 32.82
N PHE A 292 1.92 5.68 33.73
CA PHE A 292 1.19 5.01 34.81
C PHE A 292 -0.27 4.72 34.48
N VAL A 293 -0.78 5.20 33.33
CA VAL A 293 -2.18 5.09 32.95
C VAL A 293 -2.31 4.28 31.66
N VAL A 294 -3.41 3.54 31.53
CA VAL A 294 -3.78 2.84 30.29
C VAL A 294 -5.30 2.88 30.11
N SER A 295 -5.76 2.93 28.87
CA SER A 295 -7.18 2.87 28.54
C SER A 295 -7.65 1.43 28.28
N SER A 296 -8.91 1.15 28.61
CA SER A 296 -9.61 -0.02 28.07
C SER A 296 -9.88 0.17 26.59
N GLY A 297 -9.71 -0.87 25.76
CA GLY A 297 -9.87 -0.75 24.32
C GLY A 297 -8.63 -0.19 23.61
N SER A 298 -7.44 -0.35 24.20
CA SER A 298 -6.19 0.10 23.58
C SER A 298 -5.83 -0.73 22.36
N GLN A 299 -6.38 -0.38 21.21
CA GLN A 299 -6.26 -1.10 19.95
C GLN A 299 -5.38 -0.34 18.96
N ALA A 300 -4.50 -1.09 18.30
CA ALA A 300 -3.77 -0.56 17.15
C ALA A 300 -4.70 -0.40 15.94
N ASP A 301 -4.28 0.39 14.95
CA ASP A 301 -4.95 0.42 13.66
C ASP A 301 -5.04 -0.99 13.04
N TRP A 302 -6.04 -1.23 12.19
CA TRP A 302 -6.37 -2.57 11.68
C TRP A 302 -5.17 -3.33 11.07
N TYR A 303 -4.22 -2.62 10.44
CA TYR A 303 -3.04 -3.22 9.82
C TYR A 303 -1.97 -3.67 10.85
N PHE A 304 -2.11 -3.31 12.12
CA PHE A 304 -1.35 -3.81 13.27
C PHE A 304 -2.16 -4.73 14.19
N LEU A 305 -3.49 -4.74 14.10
CA LEU A 305 -4.33 -5.60 14.96
C LEU A 305 -3.95 -7.08 14.89
N TRP A 306 -3.47 -7.58 13.76
CA TRP A 306 -3.02 -8.97 13.66
C TRP A 306 -1.78 -9.28 14.52
N LEU A 307 -0.88 -8.31 14.68
CA LEU A 307 0.29 -8.41 15.56
C LEU A 307 -0.16 -8.39 17.03
N GLN A 308 -1.07 -7.47 17.36
CA GLN A 308 -1.68 -7.39 18.69
C GLN A 308 -2.45 -8.67 19.03
N GLY A 309 -3.23 -9.21 18.09
CA GLY A 309 -3.93 -10.48 18.24
C GLY A 309 -2.97 -11.65 18.46
N ALA A 310 -1.86 -11.70 17.73
CA ALA A 310 -0.84 -12.73 17.95
C ALA A 310 -0.26 -12.64 19.37
N LEU A 311 0.05 -11.43 19.85
CA LEU A 311 0.50 -11.19 21.23
C LEU A 311 -0.53 -11.62 22.27
N ARG A 312 -1.83 -11.35 22.02
CA ARG A 312 -2.95 -11.71 22.91
C ARG A 312 -3.19 -13.23 22.95
N LEU A 313 -3.10 -13.92 21.81
CA LEU A 313 -3.34 -15.36 21.72
C LEU A 313 -2.17 -16.21 22.22
N MET A 314 -0.93 -15.72 22.11
CA MET A 314 0.27 -16.44 22.54
C MET A 314 0.16 -16.86 24.02
N PRO A 315 0.30 -18.16 24.34
CA PRO A 315 0.44 -18.61 25.72
C PRO A 315 1.70 -18.00 26.35
N GLY A 316 1.69 -17.65 27.63
CA GLY A 316 2.83 -17.01 28.31
C GLY A 316 4.03 -17.96 28.48
N VAL A 317 4.76 -18.22 27.39
CA VAL A 317 5.91 -19.13 27.33
C VAL A 317 7.16 -18.32 27.09
N SER A 318 8.07 -18.31 28.06
CA SER A 318 9.46 -17.86 27.86
C SER A 318 10.37 -19.06 27.60
N LEU A 319 11.49 -18.82 26.92
CA LEU A 319 12.55 -19.83 26.75
C LEU A 319 13.76 -19.42 27.57
N GLU A 320 14.04 -20.19 28.63
CA GLU A 320 15.23 -20.01 29.46
C GLU A 320 16.43 -20.73 28.84
N LEU A 321 17.46 -19.97 28.49
CA LEU A 321 18.71 -20.41 27.87
C LEU A 321 19.89 -20.13 28.82
N GLY A 322 19.98 -20.90 29.91
CA GLY A 322 20.99 -20.69 30.94
C GLY A 322 20.75 -19.34 31.66
N PRO A 323 21.69 -18.36 31.58
CA PRO A 323 21.49 -17.04 32.18
C PRO A 323 20.66 -16.08 31.30
N TYR A 324 20.28 -16.49 30.09
CA TYR A 324 19.53 -15.66 29.15
C TYR A 324 18.08 -16.11 29.05
N THR A 325 17.17 -15.16 28.87
CA THR A 325 15.75 -15.46 28.65
C THR A 325 15.32 -14.89 27.30
N VAL A 326 14.69 -15.71 26.46
CA VAL A 326 13.94 -15.21 25.30
C VAL A 326 12.52 -14.93 25.78
N ALA A 327 12.18 -13.64 25.85
CA ALA A 327 10.90 -13.19 26.36
C ALA A 327 9.74 -13.65 25.46
N ASN A 328 8.56 -13.88 26.06
CA ASN A 328 7.38 -14.39 25.37
C ASN A 328 6.99 -13.54 24.14
N GLN A 329 7.20 -12.22 24.21
CA GLN A 329 6.89 -11.25 23.15
C GLN A 329 7.62 -11.53 21.84
N PHE A 330 8.81 -12.16 21.90
CA PHE A 330 9.60 -12.47 20.72
C PHE A 330 8.83 -13.38 19.74
N PHE A 331 8.16 -14.42 20.26
CA PHE A 331 7.51 -15.41 19.41
C PHE A 331 6.36 -14.83 18.55
N PRO A 332 5.35 -14.15 19.13
CA PRO A 332 4.23 -13.62 18.36
C PRO A 332 4.56 -12.30 17.65
N ALA A 333 5.50 -11.50 18.15
CA ALA A 333 5.73 -10.15 17.61
C ALA A 333 6.96 -9.99 16.72
N VAL A 334 7.92 -10.91 16.80
CA VAL A 334 9.14 -10.88 15.98
C VAL A 334 9.20 -12.10 15.08
N LEU A 335 9.20 -13.30 15.67
CA LEU A 335 9.38 -14.55 14.94
C LEU A 335 8.21 -14.82 13.99
N TYR A 336 6.98 -14.74 14.48
CA TYR A 336 5.79 -15.02 13.67
C TYR A 336 5.66 -14.07 12.46
N PRO A 337 5.70 -12.73 12.61
CA PRO A 337 5.73 -11.80 11.48
C PRO A 337 6.93 -12.04 10.55
N GLY A 338 8.11 -12.30 11.12
CA GLY A 338 9.32 -12.62 10.34
C GLY A 338 9.12 -13.83 9.45
N VAL A 339 8.50 -14.91 9.95
CA VAL A 339 8.16 -16.10 9.16
C VAL A 339 7.12 -15.77 8.10
N VAL A 340 6.06 -15.02 8.42
CA VAL A 340 5.01 -14.63 7.46
C VAL A 340 5.62 -13.83 6.30
N PHE A 341 6.41 -12.80 6.58
CA PHE A 341 7.04 -12.00 5.53
C PHE A 341 8.10 -12.78 4.77
N ALA A 342 8.88 -13.64 5.42
CA ALA A 342 9.82 -14.53 4.73
C ALA A 342 9.09 -15.45 3.74
N LEU A 343 7.96 -16.03 4.14
CA LEU A 343 7.12 -16.84 3.24
C LEU A 343 6.56 -16.01 2.09
N LEU A 344 6.12 -14.77 2.33
CA LEU A 344 5.68 -13.87 1.26
C LEU A 344 6.81 -13.56 0.28
N TYR A 345 7.99 -13.16 0.76
CA TYR A 345 9.15 -12.88 -0.11
C TYR A 345 9.57 -14.11 -0.94
N LEU A 346 9.54 -15.29 -0.34
CA LEU A 346 9.94 -16.54 -0.98
C LEU A 346 8.84 -17.15 -1.86
N TRP A 347 7.60 -16.67 -1.76
CA TRP A 347 6.44 -17.31 -2.39
C TRP A 347 6.60 -17.61 -3.89
N PRO A 348 7.02 -16.65 -4.74
CA PRO A 348 7.17 -16.91 -6.18
C PRO A 348 8.13 -18.08 -6.47
N PHE A 349 9.20 -18.17 -5.70
CA PHE A 349 10.24 -19.20 -5.86
C PHE A 349 9.80 -20.55 -5.31
N LEU A 350 9.06 -20.55 -4.19
CA LEU A 350 8.48 -21.76 -3.61
C LEU A 350 7.44 -22.37 -4.56
N GLU A 351 6.52 -21.56 -5.08
CA GLU A 351 5.49 -22.05 -6.01
C GLU A 351 6.12 -22.55 -7.32
N ALA A 352 7.07 -21.81 -7.91
CA ALA A 352 7.77 -22.25 -9.11
C ALA A 352 8.53 -23.56 -8.90
N ARG A 353 9.13 -23.77 -7.72
CA ARG A 353 9.83 -25.00 -7.37
C ARG A 353 8.89 -26.19 -7.21
N VAL A 354 7.75 -26.00 -6.52
CA VAL A 354 6.77 -27.06 -6.26
C VAL A 354 6.00 -27.44 -7.52
N THR A 355 5.61 -26.45 -8.33
CA THR A 355 4.81 -26.68 -9.55
C THR A 355 5.66 -27.02 -10.78
N GLY A 356 6.97 -26.74 -10.75
CA GLY A 356 7.84 -26.84 -11.91
C GLY A 356 7.62 -25.74 -12.96
N ASP A 357 6.79 -24.74 -12.67
CA ASP A 357 6.44 -23.66 -13.59
C ASP A 357 7.59 -22.64 -13.69
N ARG A 358 8.38 -22.74 -14.76
CA ARG A 358 9.50 -21.84 -15.09
C ARG A 358 9.29 -21.04 -16.37
N GLY A 359 8.10 -21.14 -16.97
CA GLY A 359 7.74 -20.42 -18.19
C GLY A 359 7.53 -18.93 -17.93
N GLU A 360 7.55 -18.12 -18.99
CA GLU A 360 7.16 -16.72 -18.91
C GLU A 360 5.64 -16.58 -19.02
N HIS A 361 5.04 -15.83 -18.11
CA HIS A 361 3.59 -15.63 -18.02
C HIS A 361 3.24 -14.14 -18.10
N HIS A 362 2.35 -13.82 -19.02
CA HIS A 362 1.76 -12.51 -19.22
C HIS A 362 0.23 -12.54 -19.15
N LEU A 363 -0.37 -13.73 -19.33
CA LEU A 363 -1.74 -14.00 -18.96
C LEU A 363 -1.87 -14.36 -17.48
N LEU A 364 -2.92 -13.83 -16.85
CA LEU A 364 -3.28 -14.11 -15.47
C LEU A 364 -4.03 -15.43 -15.36
N ASP A 365 -3.78 -16.16 -14.27
CA ASP A 365 -4.65 -17.26 -13.87
C ASP A 365 -5.96 -16.68 -13.31
N ARG A 366 -7.09 -17.32 -13.59
CA ARG A 366 -8.28 -17.09 -12.75
C ARG A 366 -8.06 -17.82 -11.42
N PRO A 367 -8.44 -17.25 -10.27
CA PRO A 367 -8.18 -17.89 -8.96
C PRO A 367 -8.74 -19.33 -8.86
N ARG A 368 -9.89 -19.60 -9.50
CA ARG A 368 -10.49 -20.95 -9.52
C ARG A 368 -9.63 -21.98 -10.26
N ASP A 369 -8.80 -21.56 -11.22
CA ASP A 369 -7.99 -22.46 -12.06
C ASP A 369 -6.69 -22.89 -11.38
N ARG A 370 -6.37 -22.30 -10.22
CA ARG A 370 -5.25 -22.72 -9.35
C ARG A 370 -5.78 -23.04 -7.93
N PRO A 371 -6.53 -24.14 -7.73
CA PRO A 371 -7.22 -24.43 -6.47
C PRO A 371 -6.31 -24.45 -5.25
N LEU A 372 -5.10 -25.00 -5.36
CA LEU A 372 -4.16 -25.08 -4.24
C LEU A 372 -3.68 -23.69 -3.79
N ARG A 373 -3.22 -22.85 -4.73
CA ARG A 373 -2.80 -21.48 -4.41
C ARG A 373 -3.94 -20.68 -3.79
N THR A 374 -5.12 -20.76 -4.38
CA THR A 374 -6.30 -20.03 -3.88
C THR A 374 -6.73 -20.52 -2.51
N ALA A 375 -6.65 -21.82 -2.24
CA ALA A 375 -6.92 -22.38 -0.91
C ALA A 375 -5.90 -21.91 0.14
N LEU A 376 -4.61 -21.91 -0.18
CA LEU A 376 -3.56 -21.45 0.74
C LEU A 376 -3.68 -19.95 1.05
N GLY A 377 -3.95 -19.13 0.04
CA GLY A 377 -4.21 -17.70 0.24
C GLY A 377 -5.46 -17.45 1.10
N ALA A 378 -6.55 -18.19 0.86
CA ALA A 378 -7.76 -18.06 1.65
C ALA A 378 -7.57 -18.54 3.11
N ALA A 379 -6.80 -19.61 3.32
CA ALA A 379 -6.42 -20.08 4.65
C ALA A 379 -5.59 -19.03 5.40
N ALA A 380 -4.62 -18.41 4.73
CA ALA A 380 -3.81 -17.34 5.31
C ALA A 380 -4.66 -16.11 5.69
N ILE A 381 -5.60 -15.70 4.82
CA ILE A 381 -6.54 -14.62 5.11
C ILE A 381 -7.45 -14.98 6.30
N ALA A 382 -7.93 -16.23 6.38
CA ALA A 382 -8.74 -16.67 7.52
C ALA A 382 -7.97 -16.59 8.84
N GLY A 383 -6.69 -17.00 8.86
CA GLY A 383 -5.82 -16.86 10.03
C GLY A 383 -5.58 -15.41 10.39
N PHE A 384 -5.32 -14.56 9.39
CA PHE A 384 -5.20 -13.11 9.57
C PHE A 384 -6.47 -12.51 10.17
N VAL A 385 -7.66 -12.88 9.70
CA VAL A 385 -8.95 -12.41 10.25
C VAL A 385 -9.13 -12.84 11.70
N VAL A 386 -8.77 -14.08 12.07
CA VAL A 386 -8.81 -14.50 13.48
C VAL A 386 -7.91 -13.62 14.34
N LEU A 387 -6.71 -13.29 13.86
CA LEU A 387 -5.80 -12.39 14.57
C LEU A 387 -6.33 -10.96 14.65
N LEU A 388 -7.02 -10.46 13.62
CA LEU A 388 -7.68 -9.16 13.70
C LEU A 388 -8.75 -9.13 14.79
N LEU A 389 -9.59 -10.17 14.84
CA LEU A 389 -10.65 -10.29 15.85
C LEU A 389 -10.05 -10.39 17.26
N ALA A 390 -9.02 -11.22 17.45
CA ALA A 390 -8.31 -11.36 18.71
C ALA A 390 -7.61 -10.07 19.14
N GLY A 391 -7.09 -9.28 18.18
CA GLY A 391 -6.51 -7.97 18.42
C GLY A 391 -7.51 -6.96 19.02
N SER A 392 -8.80 -7.22 18.86
CA SER A 392 -9.91 -6.43 19.38
C SER A 392 -10.82 -7.21 20.35
N ASP A 393 -10.33 -8.30 20.96
CA ASP A 393 -11.10 -9.20 21.85
C ASP A 393 -11.77 -8.46 23.03
N ASP A 394 -11.10 -7.44 23.55
CA ASP A 394 -11.57 -6.52 24.60
C ASP A 394 -12.84 -5.76 24.21
N VAL A 395 -12.98 -5.28 22.97
CA VAL A 395 -14.19 -4.57 22.54
C VAL A 395 -15.41 -5.49 22.49
N PHE A 396 -15.24 -6.73 22.00
CA PHE A 396 -16.34 -7.71 22.01
C PHE A 396 -16.76 -8.05 23.44
N VAL A 397 -15.77 -8.26 24.32
CA VAL A 397 -15.99 -8.52 25.74
C VAL A 397 -16.76 -7.40 26.41
N THR A 398 -16.38 -6.14 26.21
CA THR A 398 -17.07 -5.00 26.83
C THR A 398 -18.44 -4.73 26.20
N THR A 399 -18.60 -4.96 24.89
CA THR A 399 -19.85 -4.64 24.18
C THR A 399 -20.94 -5.67 24.45
N PHE A 400 -20.57 -6.95 24.52
CA PHE A 400 -21.51 -8.06 24.70
C PHE A 400 -21.54 -8.63 26.12
N ASP A 401 -20.79 -8.02 27.05
CA ASP A 401 -20.66 -8.48 28.44
C ASP A 401 -20.20 -9.95 28.52
N TRP A 402 -19.22 -10.31 27.69
CA TRP A 402 -18.65 -11.66 27.63
C TRP A 402 -17.44 -11.79 28.54
N SER A 403 -17.15 -13.02 29.00
CA SER A 403 -15.89 -13.27 29.70
C SER A 403 -14.73 -13.38 28.70
N ILE A 404 -13.62 -12.68 28.98
CA ILE A 404 -12.42 -12.66 28.14
C ILE A 404 -11.75 -14.03 27.99
N VAL A 405 -11.76 -14.85 29.05
CA VAL A 405 -11.04 -16.14 29.05
C VAL A 405 -11.67 -17.13 28.06
N PRO A 406 -13.00 -17.38 28.07
CA PRO A 406 -13.66 -18.19 27.04
C PRO A 406 -13.45 -17.66 25.62
N VAL A 407 -13.61 -16.35 25.40
CA VAL A 407 -13.43 -15.72 24.09
C VAL A 407 -12.04 -16.02 23.54
N ARG A 408 -11.00 -15.74 24.32
CA ARG A 408 -9.61 -15.95 23.90
C ARG A 408 -9.27 -17.42 23.68
N ASN A 409 -9.86 -18.34 24.46
CA ASN A 409 -9.69 -19.78 24.23
C ASN A 409 -10.34 -20.25 22.93
N VAL A 410 -11.52 -19.73 22.59
CA VAL A 410 -12.17 -19.99 21.29
C VAL A 410 -11.31 -19.46 20.16
N GLU A 411 -10.80 -18.23 20.26
CA GLU A 411 -9.93 -17.63 19.24
C GLU A 411 -8.63 -18.42 19.04
N ARG A 412 -8.01 -18.93 20.12
CA ARG A 412 -6.85 -19.83 20.03
C ARG A 412 -7.16 -21.10 19.23
N VAL A 413 -8.33 -21.71 19.45
CA VAL A 413 -8.76 -22.88 18.67
C VAL A 413 -9.03 -22.49 17.23
N LEU A 414 -9.74 -21.39 16.99
CA LEU A 414 -10.06 -20.89 15.65
C LEU A 414 -8.82 -20.54 14.84
N PHE A 415 -7.76 -20.03 15.47
CA PHE A 415 -6.51 -19.70 14.80
C PHE A 415 -5.91 -20.91 14.08
N PHE A 416 -6.03 -22.12 14.63
CA PHE A 416 -5.56 -23.34 13.99
C PHE A 416 -6.63 -24.02 13.12
N VAL A 417 -7.88 -24.02 13.56
CA VAL A 417 -8.95 -24.78 12.89
C VAL A 417 -9.53 -24.04 11.69
N LEU A 418 -9.81 -22.74 11.81
CA LEU A 418 -10.49 -21.97 10.77
C LEU A 418 -9.70 -21.90 9.45
N PRO A 419 -8.37 -21.64 9.45
CA PRO A 419 -7.58 -21.67 8.21
C PRO A 419 -7.67 -23.00 7.47
N VAL A 420 -7.66 -24.12 8.19
CA VAL A 420 -7.75 -25.46 7.61
C VAL A 420 -9.13 -25.67 6.98
N LEU A 421 -10.20 -25.34 7.71
CA LEU A 421 -11.57 -25.48 7.19
C LEU A 421 -11.83 -24.60 5.97
N VAL A 422 -11.41 -23.33 6.02
CA VAL A 422 -11.54 -22.39 4.91
C VAL A 422 -10.71 -22.85 3.71
N GLY A 423 -9.47 -23.28 3.93
CA GLY A 423 -8.60 -23.80 2.88
C GLY A 423 -9.21 -25.00 2.17
N LEU A 424 -9.73 -25.99 2.91
CA LEU A 424 -10.38 -27.17 2.34
C LEU A 424 -11.66 -26.80 1.57
N GLY A 425 -12.49 -25.91 2.13
CA GLY A 425 -13.71 -25.43 1.49
C GLY A 425 -13.42 -24.69 0.18
N VAL A 426 -12.46 -23.77 0.18
CA VAL A 426 -12.05 -23.00 -1.00
C VAL A 426 -11.37 -23.89 -2.03
N TRP A 427 -10.54 -24.85 -1.62
CA TRP A 427 -9.95 -25.82 -2.53
C TRP A 427 -11.03 -26.61 -3.29
N LYS A 428 -12.03 -27.12 -2.56
CA LYS A 428 -13.17 -27.82 -3.15
C LYS A 428 -13.96 -26.92 -4.10
N ALA A 429 -14.32 -25.71 -3.65
CA ALA A 429 -15.08 -24.76 -4.45
C ALA A 429 -14.33 -24.36 -5.74
N ALA A 430 -13.04 -24.04 -5.65
CA ALA A 430 -12.21 -23.71 -6.81
C ALA A 430 -12.14 -24.87 -7.82
N ARG A 431 -11.94 -26.10 -7.33
CA ARG A 431 -11.92 -27.31 -8.17
C ARG A 431 -13.26 -27.56 -8.86
N ASP A 432 -14.36 -27.42 -8.13
CA ASP A 432 -15.71 -27.62 -8.67
C ASP A 432 -16.07 -26.53 -9.70
N LEU A 433 -15.70 -25.28 -9.44
CA LEU A 433 -15.85 -24.16 -10.39
C LEU A 433 -15.00 -24.34 -11.66
N SER A 434 -13.75 -24.79 -11.52
CA SER A 434 -12.86 -25.03 -12.67
C SER A 434 -13.34 -26.23 -13.50
N ARG A 435 -14.02 -27.21 -12.90
CA ARG A 435 -14.68 -28.31 -13.63
C ARG A 435 -15.93 -27.85 -14.37
N ALA A 436 -16.73 -26.98 -13.76
CA ALA A 436 -17.96 -26.46 -14.35
C ALA A 436 -17.68 -25.52 -15.53
N ASP A 437 -16.59 -24.75 -15.47
CA ASP A 437 -16.17 -23.81 -16.51
C ASP A 437 -14.65 -23.95 -16.78
N PRO A 438 -14.25 -24.98 -17.55
CA PRO A 438 -12.85 -25.29 -17.82
C PRO A 438 -12.09 -24.16 -18.49
N PRO A 439 -10.76 -24.03 -18.26
CA PRO A 439 -9.95 -23.01 -18.90
C PRO A 439 -10.02 -23.12 -20.43
N ASP A 440 -10.21 -21.98 -21.11
CA ASP A 440 -10.24 -21.94 -22.58
C ASP A 440 -8.86 -22.23 -23.16
N ARG A 441 -8.67 -23.48 -23.61
CA ARG A 441 -7.42 -23.99 -24.20
C ARG A 441 -7.02 -23.26 -25.49
N ARG A 442 -7.92 -22.52 -26.15
CA ARG A 442 -7.61 -21.77 -27.38
C ARG A 442 -6.75 -20.54 -27.12
N SER A 443 -6.80 -19.99 -25.92
CA SER A 443 -6.00 -18.81 -25.52
C SER A 443 -4.57 -19.14 -25.08
N ALA A 444 -4.26 -20.42 -24.88
CA ALA A 444 -2.99 -20.93 -24.36
C ALA A 444 -2.10 -21.61 -25.42
N ALA A 445 -2.47 -21.55 -26.70
CA ALA A 445 -1.67 -22.12 -27.78
C ALA A 445 -0.33 -21.37 -27.91
N PRO A 446 0.83 -22.06 -27.92
CA PRO A 446 2.10 -21.44 -28.27
C PRO A 446 2.03 -20.84 -29.68
N ALA A 447 2.73 -19.74 -29.91
CA ALA A 447 2.88 -19.15 -31.23
C ALA A 447 3.70 -20.09 -32.15
N SER A 448 3.05 -21.08 -32.77
CA SER A 448 3.69 -21.92 -33.78
C SER A 448 2.84 -22.18 -35.02
N THR A 449 1.83 -21.35 -35.30
CA THR A 449 1.16 -21.33 -36.60
C THR A 449 0.74 -19.90 -36.94
N GLU A 450 1.31 -19.36 -38.01
CA GLU A 450 0.82 -18.12 -38.63
C GLU A 450 -0.69 -18.24 -38.91
N PRO A 451 -1.49 -17.19 -38.66
CA PRO A 451 -2.89 -17.21 -39.05
C PRO A 451 -2.99 -17.05 -40.57
N THR A 452 -3.69 -17.97 -41.22
CA THR A 452 -4.13 -17.80 -42.61
C THR A 452 -5.06 -16.58 -42.73
N PRO A 453 -5.05 -15.81 -43.84
CA PRO A 453 -5.73 -14.52 -43.94
C PRO A 453 -7.28 -14.51 -43.90
N ALA A 454 -7.93 -15.62 -43.51
CA ALA A 454 -9.36 -15.82 -43.72
C ALA A 454 -10.28 -15.43 -42.53
N ASP A 455 -9.75 -15.12 -41.34
CA ASP A 455 -10.56 -15.01 -40.11
C ASP A 455 -10.77 -13.56 -39.58
N ALA A 456 -10.72 -12.53 -40.44
CA ALA A 456 -11.06 -11.17 -40.02
C ALA A 456 -12.59 -10.93 -40.08
N PRO A 457 -13.27 -10.62 -38.95
CA PRO A 457 -14.67 -10.23 -39.01
C PRO A 457 -14.81 -8.80 -39.58
N ALA A 458 -15.76 -8.65 -40.50
CA ALA A 458 -16.15 -7.39 -41.10
C ALA A 458 -16.82 -6.45 -40.10
N GLY A 459 -16.70 -5.14 -40.37
CA GLY A 459 -16.89 -4.04 -39.43
C GLY A 459 -18.27 -3.90 -38.78
N SER A 460 -18.26 -3.23 -37.62
CA SER A 460 -19.41 -2.48 -37.12
C SER A 460 -18.93 -1.13 -36.59
N SER A 461 -19.38 -0.07 -37.25
CA SER A 461 -19.19 1.32 -36.88
C SER A 461 -20.03 1.69 -35.64
N GLY A 462 -19.36 2.08 -34.57
CA GLY A 462 -19.96 2.71 -33.39
C GLY A 462 -18.85 3.38 -32.59
N VAL A 463 -19.09 4.59 -32.09
CA VAL A 463 -18.12 5.38 -31.32
C VAL A 463 -17.85 4.69 -29.98
N ALA A 464 -16.94 3.72 -30.00
CA ALA A 464 -16.31 3.13 -28.83
C ALA A 464 -14.83 3.56 -28.88
N ALA A 465 -14.25 3.93 -27.74
CA ALA A 465 -12.81 4.07 -27.66
C ALA A 465 -12.19 2.68 -27.94
N ASP A 466 -11.75 2.47 -29.18
CA ASP A 466 -11.35 1.16 -29.68
C ASP A 466 -10.19 0.61 -28.85
N ALA A 467 -10.41 -0.55 -28.23
CA ALA A 467 -9.35 -1.28 -27.56
C ALA A 467 -8.27 -1.64 -28.59
N VAL A 468 -7.02 -1.26 -28.31
CA VAL A 468 -5.90 -1.51 -29.22
C VAL A 468 -5.12 -2.72 -28.73
N ALA A 469 -4.79 -3.62 -29.64
CA ALA A 469 -3.86 -4.72 -29.38
C ALA A 469 -2.43 -4.28 -29.73
N TYR A 470 -1.53 -4.26 -28.75
CA TYR A 470 -0.10 -4.02 -28.94
C TYR A 470 0.66 -5.34 -28.92
N ARG A 471 1.38 -5.66 -30.02
CA ARG A 471 2.24 -6.85 -30.11
C ARG A 471 3.62 -6.50 -29.56
N ARG A 472 4.13 -7.29 -28.60
CA ARG A 472 5.52 -7.15 -28.16
C ARG A 472 6.44 -7.64 -29.28
N HIS A 473 7.19 -6.74 -29.90
CA HIS A 473 8.33 -7.14 -30.70
C HIS A 473 9.46 -7.56 -29.74
N GLU A 474 10.12 -8.69 -30.02
CA GLU A 474 11.33 -9.10 -29.31
C GLU A 474 12.38 -7.99 -29.39
N VAL A 475 12.58 -7.28 -28.28
CA VAL A 475 13.75 -6.41 -28.13
C VAL A 475 14.94 -7.34 -27.98
N ARG A 476 15.71 -7.51 -29.06
CA ARG A 476 17.03 -8.14 -29.01
C ARG A 476 17.85 -7.50 -27.88
N HIS A 477 18.37 -8.32 -26.99
CA HIS A 477 19.30 -7.91 -25.94
C HIS A 477 20.55 -7.27 -26.57
N GLY A 478 20.57 -5.95 -26.61
CA GLY A 478 21.70 -5.13 -27.05
C GLY A 478 21.24 -3.67 -27.07
N ASP A 479 21.94 -2.82 -26.34
CA ASP A 479 21.77 -1.35 -26.30
C ASP A 479 20.59 -0.79 -25.50
N SER A 480 20.81 -0.56 -24.20
CA SER A 480 20.38 0.67 -23.53
C SER A 480 21.06 0.81 -22.16
N GLY A 481 22.12 1.63 -22.12
CA GLY A 481 22.75 2.12 -20.90
C GLY A 481 21.92 3.17 -20.14
N PRO A 482 22.49 3.80 -19.10
CA PRO A 482 21.76 4.35 -17.94
C PRO A 482 21.21 5.77 -18.14
N THR A 483 20.36 6.00 -19.13
CA THR A 483 19.67 7.29 -19.36
C THR A 483 18.23 7.33 -18.84
N THR A 484 17.74 6.25 -18.21
CA THR A 484 16.32 6.04 -17.92
C THR A 484 15.80 6.66 -16.63
N LEU A 485 16.67 6.98 -15.65
CA LEU A 485 16.23 7.51 -14.35
C LEU A 485 15.93 9.02 -14.39
N VAL A 486 16.71 9.78 -15.17
CA VAL A 486 16.55 11.24 -15.31
C VAL A 486 15.29 11.59 -16.11
N GLY A 487 14.90 10.76 -17.08
CA GLY A 487 13.70 10.95 -17.90
C GLY A 487 12.38 10.78 -17.13
N ALA A 488 12.36 9.90 -16.13
CA ALA A 488 11.16 9.67 -15.30
C ALA A 488 10.88 10.86 -14.35
N ILE A 489 11.93 11.49 -13.81
CA ILE A 489 11.82 12.70 -12.98
C ILE A 489 11.37 13.90 -13.82
N ALA A 490 11.84 14.00 -15.07
CA ALA A 490 11.43 15.07 -16.00
C ALA A 490 9.94 15.01 -16.39
N ALA A 491 9.34 13.80 -16.46
CA ALA A 491 7.93 13.62 -16.80
C ALA A 491 6.98 14.16 -15.71
N VAL A 492 7.38 14.06 -14.43
CA VAL A 492 6.62 14.61 -13.30
C VAL A 492 6.74 16.14 -13.25
N GLY A 493 7.91 16.70 -13.59
CA GLY A 493 8.12 18.15 -13.68
C GLY A 493 7.33 18.83 -14.81
N ALA A 494 7.13 18.14 -15.94
CA ALA A 494 6.40 18.68 -17.08
C ALA A 494 4.89 18.88 -16.81
N ALA A 495 4.28 18.02 -15.98
CA ALA A 495 2.86 18.12 -15.61
C ALA A 495 2.57 19.38 -14.74
N VAL A 496 3.52 19.78 -13.89
CA VAL A 496 3.40 20.97 -13.04
C VAL A 496 3.58 22.27 -13.84
N ALA A 497 4.47 22.27 -14.84
CA ALA A 497 4.69 23.42 -15.71
C ALA A 497 3.46 23.77 -16.56
N VAL A 498 2.74 22.75 -17.06
CA VAL A 498 1.51 22.95 -17.86
C VAL A 498 0.39 23.58 -17.02
N GLY A 499 0.25 23.22 -15.74
CA GLY A 499 -0.72 23.85 -14.84
C GLY A 499 -0.43 25.33 -14.57
N SER A 500 0.84 25.72 -14.51
CA SER A 500 1.24 27.12 -14.27
C SER A 500 0.95 28.06 -15.44
N LEU A 501 1.01 27.53 -16.67
CA LEU A 501 0.78 28.28 -17.91
C LEU A 501 -0.71 28.50 -18.21
N VAL A 502 -1.57 27.54 -17.86
CA VAL A 502 -3.03 27.70 -17.95
C VAL A 502 -3.52 28.83 -17.01
N ARG A 503 -2.87 29.00 -15.84
CA ARG A 503 -3.18 30.11 -14.92
C ARG A 503 -2.75 31.48 -15.43
N ARG A 504 -1.66 31.58 -16.20
CA ARG A 504 -1.22 32.85 -16.80
C ARG A 504 -2.08 33.24 -18.02
N GLY A 505 -2.48 32.27 -18.84
CA GLY A 505 -3.36 32.53 -20.00
C GLY A 505 -4.77 32.99 -19.64
N LEU A 506 -5.24 32.75 -18.41
CA LEU A 506 -6.54 33.23 -17.92
C LEU A 506 -6.47 34.63 -17.29
N ARG A 507 -5.30 35.12 -16.88
CA ARG A 507 -5.11 36.50 -16.38
C ARG A 507 -4.96 37.53 -17.50
N ASP A 508 -4.44 37.14 -18.66
CA ASP A 508 -4.28 38.03 -19.82
C ASP A 508 -5.57 38.23 -20.64
N ARG A 509 -6.72 37.70 -20.19
CA ARG A 509 -8.03 37.91 -20.82
C ARG A 509 -8.98 38.80 -20.03
N SER A 510 -8.51 39.42 -18.94
CA SER A 510 -9.32 40.32 -18.10
C SER A 510 -8.78 41.75 -18.02
N HIS A 511 -8.16 42.24 -19.10
CA HIS A 511 -7.87 43.66 -19.31
C HIS A 511 -8.24 44.07 -20.73
#